data_AF-Q5WCG0-F1
#
_entry.id   AF-Q5WCG0-F1
#
_cell.length_a   1.000
_cell.length_b   1.000
_cell.length_c   1.000
_cell.angle_alpha   90.00
_cell.angle_beta   90.00
_cell.angle_gamma   90.00
#
_symmetry.space_group_name_H-M   'P 1'
#
loop_
_entity.id
_entity.type
_entity.pdbx_description
1 polymer ?
#
loop_
_entity_poly.entity_id
_entity_poly.type
_entity_poly.pdbx_seq_one_letter_code
_entity_poly.pdbx_strand_id
1 'polypeptide(L)'
;MNKITSITGILLAALTLGGCASNEQTITIGHNNYAESIAFAHLWKTLLEDQGYQVELSLVEKAMLFNGVENGDIDIGFNTWLPFTDQAYVSIDSEEIDVQANGVLYEGTTLGLAVPSYMDDVETIGDLAGYFDELKGTITGIDPGSALMQLTQDEVMDHYGLEEFTLQSSSEQAMIAELDARYKNEEPIVVTLWSPHWTFGSYDLKFLDDPDHVYGEEDDIYYMARNGLAEDEPDLIQWLNNSHFTEETLSELLTLQQQYEDDIDGAVAEWIEKHEDLVHAWLEG
;
A
#
# COMPACT_ATOMS: atom_id res chain seq x y z
N MET A 1 -75.10 46.63 11.89
CA MET A 1 -74.45 46.05 13.09
C MET A 1 -74.34 44.54 12.89
N ASN A 2 -73.28 44.08 12.23
CA ASN A 2 -72.99 42.65 12.09
C ASN A 2 -71.69 42.35 12.83
N LYS A 3 -71.79 41.43 13.79
CA LYS A 3 -70.66 40.91 14.58
C LYS A 3 -69.82 39.99 13.70
N ILE A 4 -68.53 40.26 13.61
CA ILE A 4 -67.54 39.34 13.04
C ILE A 4 -66.73 38.78 14.22
N THR A 5 -66.93 37.50 14.46
CA THR A 5 -66.12 36.62 15.31
C THR A 5 -64.98 36.03 14.46
N SER A 6 -63.97 35.46 15.13
CA SER A 6 -62.90 34.58 14.60
C SER A 6 -61.63 35.28 14.06
N ILE A 7 -60.40 34.78 14.22
CA ILE A 7 -59.84 33.53 14.77
C ILE A 7 -58.41 33.83 15.24
N THR A 8 -58.02 33.27 16.38
CA THR A 8 -56.63 33.26 16.89
C THR A 8 -55.82 32.25 16.07
N GLY A 9 -54.81 32.71 15.32
CA GLY A 9 -53.87 31.86 14.59
C GLY A 9 -52.78 31.33 15.52
N ILE A 10 -52.69 30.01 15.65
CA ILE A 10 -51.57 29.31 16.27
C ILE A 10 -50.45 29.20 15.22
N LEU A 11 -49.30 29.81 15.51
CA LEU A 11 -48.09 29.69 14.70
C LEU A 11 -47.40 28.37 15.08
N LEU A 12 -47.41 27.39 14.18
CA LEU A 12 -46.66 26.15 14.35
C LEU A 12 -45.24 26.38 13.82
N ALA A 13 -44.26 26.46 14.72
CA ALA A 13 -42.85 26.47 14.37
C ALA A 13 -42.43 25.06 13.94
N ALA A 14 -42.09 24.88 12.67
CA ALA A 14 -41.45 23.67 12.18
C ALA A 14 -39.98 23.70 12.60
N LEU A 15 -39.61 22.84 13.56
CA LEU A 15 -38.20 22.46 13.75
C LEU A 15 -37.81 21.57 12.58
N THR A 16 -36.97 22.09 11.68
CA THR A 16 -36.20 21.26 10.76
C THR A 16 -35.06 20.62 11.56
N LEU A 17 -35.28 19.38 12.01
CA LEU A 17 -34.19 18.49 12.38
C LEU A 17 -33.38 18.23 11.10
N GLY A 18 -32.15 18.74 11.05
CA GLY A 18 -31.17 18.28 10.07
C GLY A 18 -30.94 16.80 10.33
N GLY A 19 -31.43 15.95 9.42
CA GLY A 19 -31.08 14.54 9.44
C GLY A 19 -29.63 14.43 9.02
N CYS A 20 -28.79 13.84 9.88
CA CYS A 20 -27.58 13.18 9.40
C CYS A 20 -28.04 12.13 8.40
N ALA A 21 -27.78 12.36 7.11
CA ALA A 21 -27.84 11.28 6.14
C ALA A 21 -26.71 10.33 6.52
N SER A 22 -27.05 9.21 7.16
CA SER A 22 -26.13 8.08 7.20
C SER A 22 -25.93 7.65 5.75
N ASN A 23 -24.72 7.79 5.24
CA ASN A 23 -24.41 7.39 3.88
C ASN A 23 -24.61 5.86 3.81
N GLU A 24 -25.71 5.39 3.19
CA GLU A 24 -26.05 3.96 3.09
C GLU A 24 -25.16 3.22 2.08
N GLN A 25 -24.20 3.92 1.46
CA GLN A 25 -23.30 3.39 0.46
C GLN A 25 -22.14 2.65 1.12
N THR A 26 -21.97 1.38 0.74
CA THR A 26 -20.80 0.59 1.12
C THR A 26 -19.62 1.03 0.25
N ILE A 27 -18.49 1.34 0.88
CA ILE A 27 -17.22 1.57 0.20
C ILE A 27 -16.46 0.25 0.12
N THR A 28 -16.13 -0.19 -1.08
CA THR A 28 -15.28 -1.37 -1.32
C THR A 28 -13.82 -0.94 -1.45
N ILE A 29 -12.99 -1.35 -0.50
CA ILE A 29 -11.54 -1.14 -0.51
C ILE A 29 -10.86 -2.40 -1.02
N GLY A 30 -10.13 -2.28 -2.12
CA GLY A 30 -9.31 -3.34 -2.67
C GLY A 30 -7.88 -3.28 -2.15
N HIS A 31 -7.32 -4.45 -1.87
CA HIS A 31 -5.91 -4.58 -1.49
C HIS A 31 -5.34 -5.91 -1.97
N ASN A 32 -4.02 -6.02 -2.00
CA ASN A 32 -3.30 -7.26 -2.29
C ASN A 32 -2.64 -7.80 -1.01
N ASN A 33 -1.85 -8.87 -1.15
CA ASN A 33 -1.22 -9.57 -0.03
C ASN A 33 0.05 -8.88 0.51
N TYR A 34 0.46 -7.74 -0.04
CA TYR A 34 1.64 -7.02 0.45
C TYR A 34 1.33 -6.30 1.75
N ALA A 35 2.31 -6.31 2.66
CA ALA A 35 2.15 -5.81 4.02
C ALA A 35 1.57 -4.38 4.05
N GLU A 36 2.09 -3.47 3.24
CA GLU A 36 1.61 -2.09 3.16
C GLU A 36 0.20 -1.96 2.56
N SER A 37 -0.16 -2.80 1.57
CA SER A 37 -1.50 -2.81 0.98
C SER A 37 -2.55 -3.22 2.03
N ILE A 38 -2.24 -4.25 2.81
CA ILE A 38 -3.06 -4.71 3.93
C ILE A 38 -3.14 -3.62 5.00
N ALA A 39 -2.01 -3.04 5.40
CA ALA A 39 -1.95 -1.99 6.42
C ALA A 39 -2.83 -0.79 6.06
N PHE A 40 -2.70 -0.25 4.85
CA PHE A 40 -3.49 0.87 4.38
C PHE A 40 -4.98 0.53 4.32
N ALA A 41 -5.33 -0.65 3.81
CA ALA A 41 -6.73 -1.06 3.67
C ALA A 41 -7.43 -1.21 5.02
N HIS A 42 -6.80 -1.85 5.99
CA HIS A 42 -7.35 -2.01 7.33
C HIS A 42 -7.41 -0.67 8.08
N LEU A 43 -6.36 0.17 7.97
CA LEU A 43 -6.37 1.50 8.55
C LEU A 43 -7.54 2.35 8.02
N TRP A 44 -7.68 2.43 6.69
CA TRP A 44 -8.76 3.20 6.10
C TRP A 44 -10.13 2.60 6.35
N LYS A 45 -10.27 1.28 6.43
CA LYS A 45 -11.51 0.65 6.91
C LYS A 45 -11.89 1.19 8.29
N THR A 46 -10.97 1.15 9.25
CA THR A 46 -11.25 1.63 10.62
C THR A 46 -11.64 3.11 10.62
N LEU A 47 -10.88 3.96 9.91
CA LEU A 47 -11.17 5.40 9.85
C LEU A 47 -12.54 5.70 9.23
N LEU A 48 -12.93 5.00 8.16
CA LEU A 48 -14.22 5.21 7.51
C LEU A 48 -15.38 4.63 8.31
N GLU A 49 -15.20 3.48 8.97
CA GLU A 49 -16.21 2.93 9.89
C GLU A 49 -16.47 3.90 11.06
N ASP A 50 -15.43 4.57 11.57
CA ASP A 50 -15.56 5.62 12.60
C ASP A 50 -16.30 6.87 12.11
N GLN A 51 -16.22 7.18 10.80
CA GLN A 51 -17.02 8.24 10.16
C GLN A 51 -18.44 7.78 9.77
N GLY A 52 -18.79 6.51 10.03
CA GLY A 52 -20.12 5.96 9.82
C GLY A 52 -20.36 5.34 8.44
N TYR A 53 -19.32 5.11 7.64
CA TYR A 53 -19.42 4.33 6.40
C TYR A 53 -19.56 2.84 6.71
N GLN A 54 -20.16 2.11 5.78
CA GLN A 54 -19.99 0.66 5.70
C GLN A 54 -18.80 0.38 4.77
N VAL A 55 -17.88 -0.49 5.18
CA VAL A 55 -16.69 -0.80 4.40
C VAL A 55 -16.59 -2.31 4.16
N GLU A 56 -16.23 -2.70 2.94
CA GLU A 56 -15.90 -4.07 2.57
C GLU A 56 -14.46 -4.13 2.05
N LEU A 57 -13.64 -5.03 2.60
CA LEU A 57 -12.30 -5.30 2.08
C LEU A 57 -12.35 -6.41 1.02
N SER A 58 -11.72 -6.15 -0.11
CA SER A 58 -11.59 -7.10 -1.22
C SER A 58 -10.12 -7.43 -1.44
N LEU A 59 -9.71 -8.62 -0.99
CA LEU A 59 -8.37 -9.14 -1.24
C LEU A 59 -8.30 -9.70 -2.66
N VAL A 60 -7.45 -9.10 -3.50
CA VAL A 60 -7.27 -9.47 -4.90
C VAL A 60 -5.79 -9.45 -5.29
N GLU A 61 -5.43 -10.17 -6.35
CA GLU A 61 -4.09 -10.08 -6.94
C GLU A 61 -3.83 -8.68 -7.51
N LYS A 62 -2.58 -8.22 -7.50
CA LYS A 62 -2.22 -6.84 -7.89
C LYS A 62 -2.77 -6.43 -9.27
N ALA A 63 -2.63 -7.27 -10.29
CA ALA A 63 -3.20 -6.99 -11.61
C ALA A 63 -4.74 -6.92 -11.61
N MET A 64 -5.41 -7.70 -10.76
CA MET A 64 -6.87 -7.68 -10.62
C MET A 64 -7.35 -6.46 -9.84
N LEU A 65 -6.52 -5.90 -8.96
CA LEU A 65 -6.82 -4.68 -8.22
C LEU A 65 -7.04 -3.50 -9.19
N PHE A 66 -6.11 -3.27 -10.12
CA PHE A 66 -6.26 -2.22 -11.13
C PHE A 66 -7.53 -2.41 -11.97
N ASN A 67 -7.79 -3.64 -12.44
CA ASN A 67 -8.97 -3.91 -13.24
C ASN A 67 -10.29 -3.77 -12.46
N GLY A 68 -10.29 -4.10 -11.16
CA GLY A 68 -11.44 -3.91 -10.29
C GLY A 68 -11.77 -2.43 -10.10
N VAL A 69 -10.75 -1.58 -9.92
CA VAL A 69 -10.92 -0.12 -9.80
C VAL A 69 -11.38 0.49 -11.12
N GLU A 70 -10.76 0.10 -12.25
CA GLU A 70 -11.14 0.54 -13.60
C GLU A 70 -12.63 0.25 -13.91
N ASN A 71 -13.11 -0.93 -13.54
CA ASN A 71 -14.51 -1.33 -13.78
C ASN A 71 -15.50 -0.80 -12.73
N GLY A 72 -15.01 -0.18 -11.65
CA GLY A 72 -15.84 0.29 -10.53
C GLY A 72 -16.37 -0.82 -9.61
N ASP A 73 -15.80 -2.03 -9.67
CA ASP A 73 -16.07 -3.11 -8.71
C ASP A 73 -15.37 -2.87 -7.37
N ILE A 74 -14.33 -2.03 -7.37
CA ILE A 74 -13.58 -1.56 -6.20
C ILE A 74 -13.61 -0.03 -6.21
N ASP A 75 -14.02 0.60 -5.11
CA ASP A 75 -14.06 2.05 -5.01
C ASP A 75 -12.66 2.66 -4.83
N ILE A 76 -11.86 2.08 -3.92
CA ILE A 76 -10.50 2.53 -3.60
C ILE A 76 -9.54 1.35 -3.67
N GLY A 77 -8.43 1.49 -4.38
CA GLY A 77 -7.30 0.57 -4.36
C GLY A 77 -6.09 1.18 -3.67
N PHE A 78 -5.45 0.42 -2.78
CA PHE A 78 -4.20 0.83 -2.15
C PHE A 78 -2.99 0.13 -2.76
N ASN A 79 -1.82 0.76 -2.60
CA ASN A 79 -0.51 0.22 -2.97
C ASN A 79 -0.17 0.32 -4.47
N THR A 80 -0.44 1.48 -5.07
CA THR A 80 -0.10 1.83 -6.45
C THR A 80 1.25 2.56 -6.49
N TRP A 81 2.28 1.93 -7.05
CA TRP A 81 3.66 2.41 -7.09
C TRP A 81 3.95 3.09 -8.42
N LEU A 82 4.20 4.39 -8.41
CA LEU A 82 4.39 5.21 -9.61
C LEU A 82 5.63 6.11 -9.49
N PRO A 83 6.30 6.46 -10.59
CA PRO A 83 5.85 6.29 -11.97
C PRO A 83 6.34 5.03 -12.70
N PHE A 84 7.15 4.16 -12.08
CA PHE A 84 7.86 3.08 -12.77
C PHE A 84 7.23 1.70 -12.55
N THR A 85 7.07 1.27 -11.31
CA THR A 85 6.71 -0.12 -10.97
C THR A 85 5.37 -0.53 -11.57
N ASP A 86 4.33 0.29 -11.39
CA ASP A 86 2.98 -0.02 -11.86
C ASP A 86 2.61 0.67 -13.18
N GLN A 87 3.59 1.25 -13.89
CA GLN A 87 3.36 1.98 -15.15
C GLN A 87 2.68 1.15 -16.24
N ALA A 88 2.85 -0.17 -16.19
CA ALA A 88 2.22 -1.11 -17.11
C ALA A 88 0.70 -1.25 -16.87
N TYR A 89 0.23 -0.88 -15.67
CA TYR A 89 -1.17 -0.98 -15.27
C TYR A 89 -1.86 0.38 -15.23
N VAL A 90 -1.18 1.43 -14.75
CA VAL A 90 -1.78 2.76 -14.57
C VAL A 90 -0.72 3.86 -14.68
N SER A 91 -1.15 5.09 -14.95
CA SER A 91 -0.33 6.29 -14.89
C SER A 91 -1.09 7.40 -14.15
N ILE A 92 -0.37 8.40 -13.66
CA ILE A 92 -0.98 9.54 -12.95
C ILE A 92 -2.01 10.31 -13.81
N ASP A 93 -1.86 10.28 -15.14
CA ASP A 93 -2.75 10.94 -16.09
C ASP A 93 -3.81 9.98 -16.69
N SER A 94 -4.09 8.84 -16.03
CA SER A 94 -5.08 7.86 -16.50
C SER A 94 -6.47 8.48 -16.62
N GLU A 95 -7.20 8.16 -17.70
CA GLU A 95 -8.61 8.56 -17.87
C GLU A 95 -9.60 7.50 -17.35
N GLU A 96 -9.13 6.29 -17.03
CA GLU A 96 -9.99 5.15 -16.64
C GLU A 96 -9.93 4.84 -15.13
N ILE A 97 -8.83 5.23 -14.47
CA ILE A 97 -8.61 5.11 -13.03
C ILE A 97 -8.23 6.50 -12.52
N ASP A 98 -8.88 6.96 -11.47
CA ASP A 98 -8.58 8.26 -10.87
C ASP A 98 -7.43 8.11 -9.88
N VAL A 99 -6.23 8.52 -10.31
CA VAL A 99 -5.05 8.64 -9.45
C VAL A 99 -4.86 10.12 -9.12
N GLN A 100 -5.11 10.48 -7.87
CA GLN A 100 -5.05 11.86 -7.44
C GLN A 100 -3.60 12.31 -7.34
N ALA A 101 -3.24 13.42 -7.98
CA ALA A 101 -1.88 13.97 -7.95
C ALA A 101 -1.40 14.34 -6.53
N ASN A 102 -2.31 14.67 -5.62
CA ASN A 102 -2.02 14.91 -4.21
C ASN A 102 -2.23 13.66 -3.33
N GLY A 103 -2.56 12.52 -3.94
CA GLY A 103 -2.91 11.28 -3.25
C GLY A 103 -1.71 10.41 -2.89
N VAL A 104 -0.56 11.04 -2.66
CA VAL A 104 0.69 10.36 -2.30
C VAL A 104 0.65 9.95 -0.83
N LEU A 105 0.50 8.65 -0.60
CA LEU A 105 0.53 8.07 0.74
C LEU A 105 1.95 8.00 1.28
N TYR A 106 2.95 7.73 0.45
CA TYR A 106 4.34 7.60 0.88
C TYR A 106 5.28 7.99 -0.27
N GLU A 107 6.27 8.84 0.01
CA GLU A 107 7.26 9.29 -0.97
C GLU A 107 8.59 8.55 -0.81
N GLY A 108 9.28 8.28 -1.93
CA GLY A 108 10.66 7.81 -1.90
C GLY A 108 10.79 6.32 -1.54
N THR A 109 10.21 5.46 -2.37
CA THR A 109 10.37 4.02 -2.25
C THR A 109 11.67 3.54 -2.89
N THR A 110 12.12 2.36 -2.50
CA THR A 110 13.23 1.66 -3.16
C THR A 110 12.80 0.26 -3.50
N LEU A 111 13.21 -0.23 -4.68
CA LEU A 111 12.98 -1.59 -5.14
C LEU A 111 14.31 -2.18 -5.57
N GLY A 112 14.56 -3.45 -5.22
CA GLY A 112 15.78 -4.09 -5.67
C GLY A 112 16.06 -5.46 -5.08
N LEU A 113 17.31 -5.87 -5.21
CA LEU A 113 17.85 -7.05 -4.55
C LEU A 113 18.47 -6.66 -3.22
N ALA A 114 18.09 -7.35 -2.16
CA ALA A 114 18.63 -7.14 -0.82
C ALA A 114 19.36 -8.39 -0.33
N VAL A 115 20.41 -8.16 0.44
CA VAL A 115 21.20 -9.19 1.11
C VAL A 115 21.36 -8.84 2.59
N PRO A 116 21.57 -9.82 3.48
CA PRO A 116 22.01 -9.54 4.83
C PRO A 116 23.33 -8.77 4.84
N SER A 117 23.45 -7.79 5.73
CA SER A 117 24.63 -6.91 5.80
C SER A 117 25.93 -7.68 6.01
N TYR A 118 25.90 -8.87 6.65
CA TYR A 118 27.07 -9.74 6.84
C TYR A 118 27.67 -10.29 5.52
N MET A 119 27.02 -10.10 4.37
CA MET A 119 27.61 -10.35 3.05
C MET A 119 28.45 -9.15 2.61
N ASP A 120 29.48 -8.82 3.40
CA ASP A 120 30.29 -7.60 3.29
C ASP A 120 31.03 -7.42 1.94
N ASP A 121 31.25 -8.51 1.19
CA ASP A 121 31.97 -8.48 -0.10
C ASP A 121 31.02 -8.38 -1.31
N VAL A 122 29.70 -8.26 -1.11
CA VAL A 122 28.68 -8.06 -2.16
C VAL A 122 28.08 -6.67 -2.02
N GLU A 123 28.43 -5.76 -2.93
CA GLU A 123 28.00 -4.37 -2.87
C GLU A 123 27.06 -4.02 -4.03
N THR A 124 27.31 -4.55 -5.23
CA THR A 124 26.51 -4.30 -6.43
C THR A 124 25.73 -5.54 -6.86
N ILE A 125 24.66 -5.36 -7.64
CA ILE A 125 23.90 -6.49 -8.21
C ILE A 125 24.82 -7.41 -9.03
N GLY A 126 25.78 -6.85 -9.77
CA GLY A 126 26.75 -7.60 -10.57
C GLY A 126 27.69 -8.49 -9.75
N ASP A 127 27.93 -8.17 -8.48
CA ASP A 127 28.79 -8.98 -7.60
C ASP A 127 28.17 -10.35 -7.27
N LEU A 128 26.85 -10.51 -7.42
CA LEU A 128 26.14 -11.78 -7.22
C LEU A 128 26.66 -12.90 -8.12
N ALA A 129 27.17 -12.59 -9.32
CA ALA A 129 27.78 -13.59 -10.20
C ALA A 129 28.94 -14.34 -9.51
N GLY A 130 29.66 -13.68 -8.59
CA GLY A 130 30.72 -14.28 -7.78
C GLY A 130 30.23 -15.19 -6.65
N TYR A 131 28.94 -15.18 -6.33
CA TYR A 131 28.29 -15.90 -5.23
C TYR A 131 27.38 -17.04 -5.70
N PHE A 132 27.48 -17.43 -6.97
CA PHE A 132 26.60 -18.43 -7.57
C PHE A 132 26.56 -19.75 -6.77
N ASP A 133 27.71 -20.29 -6.35
CA ASP A 133 27.76 -21.58 -5.66
C ASP A 133 27.17 -21.48 -4.24
N GLU A 134 27.47 -20.39 -3.52
CA GLU A 134 26.99 -20.09 -2.17
C GLU A 134 25.47 -19.89 -2.14
N LEU A 135 24.94 -19.17 -3.13
CA LEU A 135 23.51 -18.92 -3.32
C LEU A 135 22.81 -20.07 -4.04
N LYS A 136 23.55 -21.10 -4.49
CA LYS A 136 23.06 -22.21 -5.31
C LYS A 136 22.32 -21.72 -6.56
N GLY A 137 22.80 -20.63 -7.16
CA GLY A 137 22.24 -20.00 -8.33
C GLY A 137 20.80 -19.52 -8.15
N THR A 138 20.39 -19.15 -6.93
CA THR A 138 18.99 -18.81 -6.64
C THR A 138 18.87 -17.39 -6.09
N ILE A 139 17.94 -16.63 -6.66
CA ILE A 139 17.41 -15.40 -6.08
C ILE A 139 16.03 -15.72 -5.54
N THR A 140 15.79 -15.49 -4.24
CA THR A 140 14.48 -15.79 -3.63
C THR A 140 13.51 -14.63 -3.89
N GLY A 141 12.55 -14.89 -4.76
CA GLY A 141 11.55 -13.92 -5.21
C GLY A 141 10.22 -14.01 -4.46
N ILE A 142 9.33 -13.07 -4.76
CA ILE A 142 7.93 -13.03 -4.29
C ILE A 142 6.97 -13.60 -5.34
N ASP A 143 5.72 -13.12 -5.38
CA ASP A 143 4.67 -13.57 -6.30
C ASP A 143 5.05 -13.31 -7.77
N PRO A 144 4.95 -14.30 -8.67
CA PRO A 144 5.42 -14.19 -10.06
C PRO A 144 4.68 -13.12 -10.88
N GLY A 145 3.51 -12.67 -10.43
CA GLY A 145 2.74 -11.61 -11.07
C GLY A 145 3.15 -10.19 -10.67
N SER A 146 4.10 -10.03 -9.74
CA SER A 146 4.53 -8.71 -9.30
C SER A 146 5.37 -8.00 -10.35
N ALA A 147 5.31 -6.67 -10.37
CA ALA A 147 6.16 -5.86 -11.22
C ALA A 147 7.65 -6.04 -10.90
N LEU A 148 8.00 -6.14 -9.60
CA LEU A 148 9.37 -6.42 -9.15
C LEU A 148 9.91 -7.74 -9.73
N MET A 149 9.11 -8.79 -9.75
CA MET A 149 9.52 -10.09 -10.28
C MET A 149 9.71 -10.04 -11.79
N GLN A 150 8.83 -9.36 -12.52
CA GLN A 150 8.96 -9.16 -13.97
C GLN A 150 10.23 -8.35 -14.29
N LEU A 151 10.43 -7.21 -13.63
CA LEU A 151 11.60 -6.35 -13.84
C LEU A 151 12.91 -7.08 -13.51
N THR A 152 12.92 -7.84 -12.40
CA THR A 152 14.08 -8.66 -12.02
C THR A 152 14.38 -9.71 -13.08
N GLN A 153 13.37 -10.45 -13.52
CA GLN A 153 13.52 -11.56 -14.46
C GLN A 153 13.90 -11.12 -15.88
N ASP A 154 13.26 -10.06 -16.37
CA ASP A 154 13.28 -9.69 -17.78
C ASP A 154 14.36 -8.65 -18.11
N GLU A 155 14.75 -7.80 -17.15
CA GLU A 155 15.74 -6.74 -17.37
C GLU A 155 16.98 -6.89 -16.49
N VAL A 156 16.81 -6.97 -15.16
CA VAL A 156 17.95 -6.92 -14.21
C VAL A 156 18.88 -8.12 -14.38
N MET A 157 18.34 -9.33 -14.46
CA MET A 157 19.17 -10.54 -14.57
C MET A 157 19.99 -10.58 -15.87
N ASP A 158 19.42 -10.17 -17.00
CA ASP A 158 20.16 -10.10 -18.28
C ASP A 158 21.22 -8.99 -18.23
N HIS A 159 20.85 -7.80 -17.73
CA HIS A 159 21.74 -6.65 -17.69
C HIS A 159 22.98 -6.87 -16.83
N TYR A 160 22.83 -7.54 -15.68
CA TYR A 160 23.92 -7.78 -14.73
C TYR A 160 24.63 -9.13 -14.91
N GLY A 161 24.32 -9.89 -15.97
CA GLY A 161 24.99 -11.17 -16.24
C GLY A 161 24.65 -12.27 -15.24
N LEU A 162 23.38 -12.30 -14.80
CA LEU A 162 22.83 -13.29 -13.86
C LEU A 162 21.96 -14.32 -14.60
N GLU A 163 22.19 -14.57 -15.89
CA GLU A 163 21.35 -15.44 -16.72
C GLU A 163 21.41 -16.92 -16.30
N GLU A 164 22.45 -17.32 -15.55
CA GLU A 164 22.56 -18.65 -14.95
C GLU A 164 21.79 -18.76 -13.62
N PHE A 165 21.47 -17.64 -12.96
CA PHE A 165 20.63 -17.65 -11.77
C PHE A 165 19.19 -18.01 -12.13
N THR A 166 18.47 -18.54 -11.15
CA THR A 166 17.02 -18.73 -11.20
C THR A 166 16.37 -17.77 -10.21
N LEU A 167 15.47 -16.92 -10.70
CA LEU A 167 14.55 -16.18 -9.85
C LEU A 167 13.45 -17.14 -9.38
N GLN A 168 13.55 -17.58 -8.12
CA GLN A 168 12.60 -18.50 -7.54
C GLN A 168 11.32 -17.75 -7.15
N SER A 169 10.25 -17.94 -7.91
CA SER A 169 8.93 -17.43 -7.55
C SER A 169 8.40 -18.08 -6.27
N SER A 170 7.84 -17.28 -5.36
CA SER A 170 7.21 -17.74 -4.13
C SER A 170 6.05 -16.81 -3.72
N SER A 171 6.00 -16.34 -2.47
CA SER A 171 5.17 -15.26 -1.97
C SER A 171 6.01 -14.41 -1.02
N GLU A 172 5.56 -13.20 -0.65
CA GLU A 172 6.26 -12.39 0.37
C GLU A 172 6.54 -13.22 1.64
N GLN A 173 5.54 -13.92 2.18
CA GLN A 173 5.69 -14.68 3.42
C GLN A 173 6.69 -15.84 3.27
N ALA A 174 6.71 -16.49 2.10
CA ALA A 174 7.66 -17.57 1.84
C ALA A 174 9.10 -17.05 1.67
N MET A 175 9.28 -15.92 0.98
CA MET A 175 10.56 -15.23 0.86
C MET A 175 11.11 -14.84 2.24
N ILE A 176 10.25 -14.26 3.09
CA ILE A 176 10.64 -13.85 4.44
C ILE A 176 10.98 -15.04 5.33
N ALA A 177 10.26 -16.16 5.20
CA ALA A 177 10.58 -17.38 5.94
C ALA A 177 11.97 -17.96 5.55
N GLU A 178 12.32 -17.92 4.27
CA GLU A 178 13.66 -18.32 3.81
C GLU A 178 14.73 -17.33 4.29
N LEU A 179 14.45 -16.02 4.20
CA LEU A 179 15.32 -14.97 4.73
C LEU A 179 15.62 -15.19 6.22
N ASP A 180 14.59 -15.37 7.05
CA ASP A 180 14.73 -15.64 8.48
C ASP A 180 15.58 -16.88 8.75
N ALA A 181 15.31 -17.97 8.03
CA ALA A 181 16.05 -19.22 8.19
C ALA A 181 17.53 -19.08 7.83
N ARG A 182 17.87 -18.36 6.76
CA ARG A 182 19.26 -18.13 6.33
C ARG A 182 19.96 -17.13 7.23
N TYR A 183 19.29 -16.04 7.57
CA TYR A 183 19.80 -14.99 8.46
C TYR A 183 20.19 -15.54 9.83
N LYS A 184 19.31 -16.34 10.45
CA LYS A 184 19.60 -16.99 11.75
C LYS A 184 20.81 -17.92 11.74
N ASN A 185 21.16 -18.46 10.58
CA ASN A 185 22.30 -19.35 10.41
C ASN A 185 23.53 -18.65 9.79
N GLU A 186 23.47 -17.32 9.62
CA GLU A 186 24.50 -16.53 8.92
C GLU A 186 24.85 -17.11 7.53
N GLU A 187 23.85 -17.66 6.84
CA GLU A 187 24.01 -18.22 5.49
C GLU A 187 23.74 -17.15 4.42
N PRO A 188 24.46 -17.18 3.28
CA PRO A 188 24.17 -16.28 2.16
C PRO A 188 22.76 -16.46 1.62
N ILE A 189 22.10 -15.33 1.36
CA ILE A 189 20.80 -15.24 0.68
C ILE A 189 20.70 -13.90 -0.04
N VAL A 190 20.09 -13.92 -1.23
CA VAL A 190 19.64 -12.72 -1.93
C VAL A 190 18.14 -12.83 -2.16
N VAL A 191 17.43 -11.76 -1.85
CA VAL A 191 15.97 -11.69 -1.97
C VAL A 191 15.57 -10.49 -2.82
N THR A 192 14.44 -10.58 -3.52
CA THR A 192 13.76 -9.38 -4.04
C THR A 192 13.06 -8.67 -2.89
N LEU A 193 13.32 -7.38 -2.67
CA LEU A 193 12.76 -6.61 -1.56
C LEU A 193 12.49 -5.15 -1.98
N TRP A 194 11.79 -4.41 -1.11
CA TRP A 194 11.48 -3.01 -1.29
C TRP A 194 11.52 -2.26 0.05
N SER A 195 11.67 -0.94 0.00
CA SER A 195 11.47 -0.02 1.13
C SER A 195 10.32 0.92 0.78
N PRO A 196 9.41 1.21 1.71
CA PRO A 196 9.42 0.86 3.14
C PRO A 196 9.00 -0.60 3.36
N HIS A 197 9.65 -1.28 4.31
CA HIS A 197 9.30 -2.65 4.69
C HIS A 197 9.77 -3.00 6.11
N TRP A 198 8.96 -3.74 6.87
CA TRP A 198 9.21 -4.05 8.28
C TRP A 198 10.49 -4.89 8.51
N THR A 199 10.96 -5.61 7.50
CA THR A 199 12.16 -6.46 7.60
C THR A 199 13.40 -5.64 7.96
N PHE A 200 13.50 -4.38 7.53
CA PHE A 200 14.63 -3.51 7.90
C PHE A 200 14.66 -3.14 9.39
N GLY A 201 13.52 -3.24 10.09
CA GLY A 201 13.46 -3.11 11.55
C GLY A 201 13.84 -4.39 12.29
N SER A 202 13.79 -5.55 11.61
CA SER A 202 14.00 -6.88 12.23
C SER A 202 15.34 -7.52 11.86
N TYR A 203 15.89 -7.17 10.71
CA TYR A 203 17.10 -7.74 10.13
C TYR A 203 18.03 -6.60 9.70
N ASP A 204 19.34 -6.80 9.86
CA ASP A 204 20.35 -5.91 9.29
C ASP A 204 20.57 -6.31 7.82
N LEU A 205 19.88 -5.60 6.91
CA LEU A 205 19.90 -5.84 5.47
C LEU A 205 20.41 -4.60 4.74
N LYS A 206 21.01 -4.82 3.58
CA LYS A 206 21.38 -3.78 2.62
C LYS A 206 20.80 -4.10 1.24
N PHE A 207 20.36 -3.07 0.53
CA PHE A 207 20.17 -3.18 -0.92
C PHE A 207 21.52 -3.29 -1.60
N LEU A 208 21.58 -4.08 -2.67
CA LEU A 208 22.71 -4.07 -3.59
C LEU A 208 22.59 -2.86 -4.52
N ASP A 209 23.72 -2.19 -4.74
CA ASP A 209 23.81 -1.06 -5.65
C ASP A 209 23.41 -1.50 -7.08
N ASP A 210 22.48 -0.75 -7.65
CA ASP A 210 22.07 -0.80 -9.05
C ASP A 210 22.69 0.39 -9.80
N PRO A 211 23.99 0.34 -10.17
CA PRO A 211 24.72 1.49 -10.71
C PRO A 211 24.15 2.03 -12.03
N ASP A 212 23.42 1.20 -12.78
CA ASP A 212 22.80 1.58 -14.05
C ASP A 212 21.30 1.90 -13.91
N HIS A 213 20.75 1.85 -12.69
CA HIS A 213 19.34 2.15 -12.38
C HIS A 213 18.34 1.33 -13.21
N VAL A 214 18.60 0.02 -13.37
CA VAL A 214 17.71 -0.90 -14.09
C VAL A 214 16.39 -1.09 -13.37
N TYR A 215 16.38 -1.08 -12.04
CA TYR A 215 15.17 -1.07 -11.23
C TYR A 215 14.37 0.25 -11.33
N GLY A 216 14.96 1.31 -11.89
CA GLY A 216 14.38 2.63 -11.99
C GLY A 216 14.86 3.60 -10.91
N GLU A 217 14.28 4.81 -10.93
CA GLU A 217 14.39 5.75 -9.81
C GLU A 217 13.31 5.42 -8.77
N GLU A 218 13.27 6.19 -7.69
CA GLU A 218 12.28 6.01 -6.61
C GLU A 218 10.85 6.17 -7.14
N ASP A 219 9.95 5.28 -6.71
CA ASP A 219 8.50 5.45 -6.85
C ASP A 219 7.92 6.12 -5.60
N ASP A 220 6.74 6.69 -5.72
CA ASP A 220 5.86 7.00 -4.61
C ASP A 220 4.68 6.01 -4.57
N ILE A 221 4.11 5.81 -3.39
CA ILE A 221 2.92 4.98 -3.19
C ILE A 221 1.68 5.87 -3.16
N TYR A 222 0.76 5.61 -4.08
CA TYR A 222 -0.53 6.28 -4.19
C TYR A 222 -1.66 5.36 -3.74
N TYR A 223 -2.78 5.97 -3.35
CA TYR A 223 -4.08 5.32 -3.53
C TYR A 223 -4.60 5.60 -4.95
N MET A 224 -5.51 4.76 -5.41
CA MET A 224 -6.29 5.01 -6.62
C MET A 224 -7.77 4.86 -6.32
N ALA A 225 -8.60 5.57 -7.06
CA ALA A 225 -10.05 5.53 -6.94
C ALA A 225 -10.70 5.16 -8.27
N ARG A 226 -11.90 4.58 -8.21
CA ARG A 226 -12.72 4.47 -9.41
C ARG A 226 -13.10 5.86 -9.91
N ASN A 227 -13.29 5.98 -11.22
CA ASN A 227 -13.85 7.19 -11.78
C ASN A 227 -15.22 7.53 -11.16
N GLY A 228 -15.43 8.82 -10.89
CA GLY A 228 -16.66 9.34 -10.27
C GLY A 228 -16.66 9.36 -8.74
N LEU A 229 -15.70 8.71 -8.06
CA LEU A 229 -15.70 8.66 -6.60
C LEU A 229 -15.46 10.05 -5.99
N ALA A 230 -14.66 10.91 -6.62
CA ALA A 230 -14.43 12.28 -6.14
C ALA A 230 -15.68 13.15 -6.16
N GLU A 231 -16.60 12.91 -7.09
CA GLU A 231 -17.91 13.57 -7.12
C GLU A 231 -18.90 12.95 -6.14
N ASP A 232 -18.87 11.62 -5.98
CA ASP A 232 -19.77 10.89 -5.09
C ASP A 232 -19.42 11.14 -3.61
N GLU A 233 -18.13 11.11 -3.27
CA GLU A 233 -17.57 11.13 -1.91
C GLU A 233 -16.41 12.14 -1.79
N PRO A 234 -16.68 13.46 -1.92
CA PRO A 234 -15.62 14.48 -1.92
C PRO A 234 -14.84 14.56 -0.60
N ASP A 235 -15.51 14.33 0.53
CA ASP A 235 -14.86 14.35 1.86
C ASP A 235 -13.85 13.19 1.99
N LEU A 236 -14.21 12.01 1.48
CA LEU A 236 -13.32 10.84 1.44
C LEU A 236 -12.06 11.11 0.62
N ILE A 237 -12.22 11.66 -0.58
CA ILE A 237 -11.08 12.03 -1.42
C ILE A 237 -10.21 13.10 -0.75
N GLN A 238 -10.81 14.08 -0.06
CA GLN A 238 -10.06 15.07 0.67
C GLN A 238 -9.23 14.44 1.80
N TRP A 239 -9.81 13.53 2.57
CA TRP A 239 -9.10 12.84 3.65
C TRP A 239 -7.95 11.98 3.12
N LEU A 240 -8.17 11.24 2.03
CA LEU A 240 -7.14 10.43 1.39
C LEU A 240 -5.98 11.28 0.87
N ASN A 241 -6.27 12.43 0.24
CA ASN A 241 -5.26 13.39 -0.20
C ASN A 241 -4.47 14.03 0.96
N ASN A 242 -5.02 14.06 2.17
CA ASN A 242 -4.32 14.55 3.35
C ASN A 242 -3.43 13.47 4.00
N SER A 243 -3.67 12.19 3.71
CA SER A 243 -3.03 11.07 4.38
C SER A 243 -1.66 10.79 3.80
N HIS A 244 -0.65 11.29 4.51
CA HIS A 244 0.74 11.14 4.14
C HIS A 244 1.53 10.48 5.28
N PHE A 245 2.22 9.40 4.94
CA PHE A 245 3.07 8.63 5.82
C PHE A 245 4.54 8.99 5.60
N THR A 246 5.25 9.13 6.70
CA THR A 246 6.72 9.07 6.74
C THR A 246 7.20 7.62 6.87
N GLU A 247 8.49 7.39 6.59
CA GLU A 247 9.17 6.10 6.83
C GLU A 247 8.94 5.61 8.26
N GLU A 248 9.11 6.47 9.27
CA GLU A 248 8.90 6.12 10.68
C GLU A 248 7.48 5.63 10.94
N THR A 249 6.48 6.40 10.51
CA THR A 249 5.07 6.12 10.76
C THR A 249 4.58 4.87 10.04
N LEU A 250 5.02 4.66 8.79
CA LEU A 250 4.64 3.48 8.01
C LEU A 250 5.35 2.24 8.54
N SER A 251 6.66 2.29 8.76
CA SER A 251 7.41 1.16 9.32
C SER A 251 6.94 0.77 10.72
N GLU A 252 6.48 1.70 11.56
CA GLU A 252 5.80 1.36 12.82
C GLU A 252 4.50 0.59 12.57
N LEU A 253 3.65 1.03 11.65
CA LEU A 253 2.39 0.35 11.32
C LEU A 253 2.64 -1.09 10.82
N LEU A 254 3.59 -1.26 9.89
CA LEU A 254 3.96 -2.57 9.37
C LEU A 254 4.55 -3.47 10.45
N THR A 255 5.32 -2.90 11.38
CA THR A 255 5.87 -3.64 12.52
C THR A 255 4.76 -4.12 13.47
N LEU A 256 3.78 -3.27 13.78
CA LEU A 256 2.64 -3.65 14.61
C LEU A 256 1.80 -4.74 13.93
N GLN A 257 1.54 -4.61 12.63
CA GLN A 257 0.86 -5.63 11.83
C GLN A 257 1.53 -7.00 11.99
N GLN A 258 2.86 -7.06 11.92
CA GLN A 258 3.59 -8.32 12.11
C GLN A 258 3.50 -8.84 13.55
N GLN A 259 3.54 -7.96 14.56
CA GLN A 259 3.46 -8.37 15.97
C GLN A 259 2.08 -8.93 16.34
N TYR A 260 1.03 -8.42 15.71
CA TYR A 260 -0.34 -8.84 15.98
C TYR A 260 -0.78 -10.04 15.13
N GLU A 261 0.06 -10.54 14.21
CA GLU A 261 -0.12 -11.71 13.31
C GLU A 261 -1.54 -11.85 12.72
N ASP A 262 -2.50 -12.34 13.52
CA ASP A 262 -3.90 -12.61 13.15
C ASP A 262 -4.89 -11.47 13.52
N ASP A 263 -4.43 -10.38 14.14
CA ASP A 263 -5.27 -9.26 14.62
C ASP A 263 -4.79 -7.90 14.06
N ILE A 264 -4.86 -7.77 12.74
CA ILE A 264 -4.47 -6.54 12.03
C ILE A 264 -5.31 -5.33 12.49
N ASP A 265 -6.60 -5.53 12.76
CA ASP A 265 -7.47 -4.47 13.28
C ASP A 265 -6.99 -3.97 14.65
N GLY A 266 -6.48 -4.87 15.51
CA GLY A 266 -5.82 -4.53 16.77
C GLY A 266 -4.53 -3.73 16.57
N ALA A 267 -3.68 -4.13 15.61
CA ALA A 267 -2.46 -3.38 15.26
C ALA A 267 -2.78 -1.95 14.77
N VAL A 268 -3.77 -1.83 13.88
CA VAL A 268 -4.26 -0.54 13.39
C VAL A 268 -4.80 0.31 14.52
N ALA A 269 -5.60 -0.25 15.42
CA ALA A 269 -6.15 0.48 16.55
C ALA A 269 -5.06 1.01 17.50
N GLU A 270 -4.04 0.19 17.81
CA GLU A 270 -2.89 0.64 18.60
C GLU A 270 -2.11 1.75 17.88
N TRP A 271 -1.91 1.62 16.56
CA TRP A 271 -1.23 2.63 15.77
C TRP A 271 -2.00 3.96 15.78
N ILE A 272 -3.31 3.93 15.56
CA ILE A 272 -4.19 5.13 15.62
C ILE A 272 -4.11 5.78 17.00
N GLU A 273 -4.15 5.00 18.10
CA GLU A 273 -4.06 5.55 19.47
C GLU A 273 -2.73 6.29 19.71
N LYS A 274 -1.63 5.84 19.10
CA LYS A 274 -0.33 6.52 19.18
C LYS A 274 -0.23 7.75 18.27
N HIS A 275 -0.99 7.77 17.18
CA HIS A 275 -0.93 8.77 16.12
C HIS A 275 -2.24 9.58 15.99
N GLU A 276 -3.00 9.75 17.08
CA GLU A 276 -4.32 10.41 17.06
C GLU A 276 -4.27 11.81 16.43
N ASP A 277 -3.27 12.63 16.78
CA ASP A 277 -3.12 13.98 16.24
C ASP A 277 -2.87 13.96 14.71
N LEU A 278 -2.12 12.98 14.22
CA LEU A 278 -1.82 12.80 12.80
C LEU A 278 -3.07 12.37 12.03
N VAL A 279 -3.76 11.35 12.53
CA VAL A 279 -5.02 10.85 11.95
C VAL A 279 -6.09 11.94 11.96
N HIS A 280 -6.20 12.72 13.05
CA HIS A 280 -7.15 13.81 13.13
C HIS A 280 -6.88 14.85 12.04
N ALA A 281 -5.61 15.22 11.83
CA ALA A 281 -5.22 16.15 10.78
C ALA A 281 -5.57 15.64 9.37
N TRP A 282 -5.51 14.33 9.12
CA TRP A 282 -5.95 13.76 7.83
C TRP A 282 -7.45 13.92 7.61
N LEU A 283 -8.25 13.75 8.66
CA LEU A 283 -9.71 13.84 8.63
C LEU A 283 -10.25 15.28 8.71
N GLU A 284 -9.38 16.30 8.74
CA GLU A 284 -9.79 17.69 8.62
C GLU A 284 -10.12 18.04 7.16
N GLY A 285 -11.33 18.55 6.91
CA GLY A 285 -11.81 18.90 5.57
C GLY A 285 -13.31 19.10 5.55
#